data_AF-A0A7J5EXV3-F1
#
_entry.id   AF-A0A7J5EXV3-F1
#
_cell.length_a   1.000
_cell.length_b   1.000
_cell.length_c   1.000
_cell.angle_alpha   90.00
_cell.angle_beta   90.00
_cell.angle_gamma   90.00
#
_symmetry.space_group_name_H-M   'P 1'
#
loop_
_entity.id
_entity.type
_entity.pdbx_description
1 polymer ?
#
loop_
_entity_poly.entity_id
_entity_poly.type
_entity_poly.pdbx_seq_one_letter_code
_entity_poly.pdbx_strand_id
1 'polypeptide(L)'
;LEDVSAGGAFVRADAPPAVATEVELTITAPDGEALAATGTVAWLRQGKDPGFGVEFHDMAGETGRKLRALLRHASESAEVALES
;
A
#
# COMPACT_ATOMS: atom_id res chain seq x y z
N LEU A 1 -0.29 -6.13 2.58
CA LEU A 1 -0.85 -5.01 1.82
C LEU A 1 -1.83 -5.61 0.83
N GLU A 2 -3.12 -5.30 0.90
CA GLU A 2 -4.14 -6.00 0.10
C GLU A 2 -4.58 -5.20 -1.13
N ASP A 3 -4.68 -3.88 -0.99
CA ASP A 3 -5.02 -2.98 -2.08
C ASP A 3 -4.10 -1.75 -2.01
N VAL A 4 -3.52 -1.37 -3.15
CA VAL A 4 -2.53 -0.30 -3.26
C VAL A 4 -2.78 0.48 -4.52
N SER A 5 -2.92 1.78 -4.36
CA SER A 5 -3.07 2.73 -5.46
C SER A 5 -1.98 3.80 -5.40
N ALA A 6 -1.96 4.67 -6.39
CA ALA A 6 -1.08 5.83 -6.40
C ALA A 6 -1.35 6.84 -5.26
N GLY A 7 -2.52 6.77 -4.61
CA GLY A 7 -2.93 7.70 -3.55
C GLY A 7 -2.94 7.11 -2.14
N GLY A 8 -2.90 5.80 -2.00
CA GLY A 8 -3.01 5.16 -0.69
C GLY A 8 -3.02 3.65 -0.74
N ALA A 9 -3.06 3.02 0.42
CA ALA A 9 -3.12 1.58 0.55
C ALA A 9 -3.99 1.10 1.72
N PHE A 10 -4.51 -0.13 1.60
CA PHE A 10 -5.16 -0.84 2.69
C PHE A 10 -4.21 -1.85 3.33
N VAL A 11 -4.08 -1.75 4.64
CA VAL A 11 -3.25 -2.62 5.48
C VAL A 11 -4.17 -3.43 6.40
N ARG A 12 -4.18 -4.76 6.23
CA ARG A 12 -4.83 -5.65 7.19
C ARG A 12 -4.07 -5.63 8.52
N ALA A 13 -4.79 -5.44 9.62
CA ALA A 13 -4.25 -5.43 10.96
C ALA A 13 -5.37 -5.66 11.99
N ASP A 14 -5.14 -6.56 12.94
CA ASP A 14 -6.09 -6.84 14.02
C ASP A 14 -6.18 -5.69 15.04
N ALA A 15 -5.08 -4.95 15.21
CA ALA A 15 -4.99 -3.78 16.07
C ALA A 15 -4.44 -2.59 15.27
N PRO A 16 -5.28 -1.91 14.46
CA PRO A 16 -4.82 -0.80 13.63
C PRO A 16 -4.49 0.43 14.49
N PRO A 17 -3.54 1.28 14.05
CA PRO A 17 -3.35 2.60 14.64
C PRO A 17 -4.62 3.46 14.52
N ALA A 18 -4.74 4.50 15.34
CA ALA A 18 -5.90 5.40 15.29
C ALA A 18 -5.93 6.22 13.99
N VAL A 19 -7.13 6.67 13.58
CA VAL A 19 -7.29 7.65 12.50
C VAL A 19 -6.47 8.91 12.81
N ALA A 20 -5.95 9.55 11.76
CA ALA A 20 -5.02 10.69 11.80
C ALA A 20 -3.63 10.39 12.37
N THR A 21 -3.31 9.11 12.66
CA THR A 21 -1.93 8.72 13.01
C THR A 21 -1.05 8.73 11.77
N GLU A 22 0.11 9.38 11.86
CA GLU A 22 1.15 9.25 10.84
C GLU A 22 1.84 7.88 10.93
N VAL A 23 2.03 7.26 9.78
CA VAL A 23 2.64 5.94 9.65
C VAL A 23 3.70 5.94 8.55
N GLU A 24 4.71 5.12 8.74
CA GLU A 24 5.66 4.74 7.70
C GLU A 24 5.34 3.31 7.25
N LEU A 25 5.25 3.12 5.94
CA LEU A 25 4.96 1.86 5.30
C LEU A 25 6.13 1.45 4.44
N THR A 26 6.52 0.18 4.53
CA THR A 26 7.43 -0.45 3.57
C THR A 26 6.62 -1.32 2.63
N ILE A 27 6.66 -0.99 1.35
CA ILE A 27 5.98 -1.71 0.27
C ILE A 27 7.03 -2.55 -0.44
N THR A 28 6.92 -3.88 -0.32
CA THR A 28 7.85 -4.82 -0.96
C THR A 28 7.21 -5.41 -2.21
N ALA A 29 7.91 -5.29 -3.34
CA ALA A 29 7.55 -5.91 -4.60
C ALA A 29 7.92 -7.40 -4.63
N PRO A 30 7.31 -8.21 -5.52
CA PRO A 30 7.58 -9.64 -5.59
C PRO A 30 9.04 -10.01 -5.86
N ASP A 31 9.78 -9.14 -6.55
CA ASP A 31 11.21 -9.30 -6.84
C ASP A 31 12.12 -8.92 -5.66
N GLY A 32 11.55 -8.45 -4.55
CA GLY A 32 12.25 -8.04 -3.34
C GLY A 32 12.62 -6.56 -3.28
N GLU A 33 12.32 -5.75 -4.30
CA GLU A 33 12.50 -4.31 -4.21
C GLU A 33 11.56 -3.73 -3.13
N ALA A 34 12.08 -2.85 -2.28
CA ALA A 34 11.31 -2.23 -1.20
C ALA A 34 11.25 -0.72 -1.36
N LEU A 35 10.06 -0.16 -1.19
CA LEU A 35 9.80 1.28 -1.21
C LEU A 35 9.24 1.72 0.14
N ALA A 36 9.91 2.68 0.78
CA ALA A 36 9.36 3.38 1.93
C ALA A 36 8.40 4.48 1.47
N ALA A 37 7.23 4.56 2.11
CA ALA A 37 6.24 5.60 1.92
C ALA A 37 5.68 6.05 3.27
N THR A 38 5.50 7.35 3.46
CA THR A 38 4.81 7.89 4.63
C THR A 38 3.37 8.21 4.28
N GLY A 39 2.50 8.22 5.29
CA GLY A 39 1.11 8.55 5.11
C GLY A 39 0.36 8.71 6.42
N THR A 40 -0.93 9.01 6.31
CA THR A 40 -1.82 9.18 7.46
C THR A 40 -2.93 8.14 7.41
N VAL A 41 -3.26 7.55 8.57
CA VAL A 41 -4.41 6.66 8.68
C VAL A 41 -5.71 7.45 8.44
N ALA A 42 -6.39 7.17 7.33
CA ALA A 42 -7.59 7.89 6.90
C ALA A 42 -8.89 7.27 7.44
N TRP A 43 -8.93 5.94 7.56
CA TRP A 43 -10.12 5.21 8.04
C TRP A 43 -9.74 3.81 8.56
N LEU A 44 -10.63 3.23 9.37
CA LEU A 44 -10.51 1.89 9.93
C LEU A 44 -11.60 0.98 9.36
N ARG A 45 -11.26 -0.28 9.07
CA ARG A 45 -12.21 -1.35 8.78
C ARG A 45 -12.20 -2.34 9.94
N GLN A 46 -13.38 -2.80 10.30
CA GLN A 46 -13.61 -3.80 11.34
C GLN A 46 -14.29 -5.02 10.73
N GLY A 47 -14.34 -6.13 11.46
CA GLY A 47 -15.05 -7.35 11.06
C GLY A 47 -14.11 -8.41 10.51
N LYS A 48 -14.53 -9.09 9.42
CA LYS A 48 -13.85 -10.28 8.89
C LYS A 48 -12.42 -10.03 8.42
N ASP A 49 -12.16 -8.83 7.92
CA ASP A 49 -10.84 -8.39 7.43
C ASP A 49 -10.50 -7.04 8.06
N PRO A 50 -10.12 -7.03 9.35
CA PRO A 50 -9.82 -5.80 10.06
C PRO A 50 -8.55 -5.16 9.51
N GLY A 51 -8.51 -3.83 9.53
CA GLY A 51 -7.37 -3.09 9.01
C GLY A 51 -7.63 -1.61 8.92
N PHE A 52 -6.78 -0.92 8.18
CA PHE A 52 -6.84 0.52 8.03
C PHE A 52 -6.38 0.98 6.64
N GLY A 53 -7.01 2.05 6.17
CA GLY A 53 -6.61 2.76 4.97
C GLY A 53 -5.60 3.85 5.31
N VAL A 54 -4.55 3.95 4.51
CA VAL A 54 -3.52 4.98 4.60
C VAL A 54 -3.57 5.85 3.36
N GLU A 55 -3.63 7.16 3.54
CA GLU A 55 -3.42 8.15 2.48
C GLU A 55 -1.94 8.52 2.44
N PHE A 56 -1.28 8.38 1.28
CA PHE A 56 0.15 8.61 1.16
C PHE A 56 0.49 10.10 1.06
N HIS A 57 1.60 10.50 1.69
CA HIS A 57 2.16 11.84 1.58
C HIS A 57 3.14 11.95 0.40
N ASP A 58 3.21 13.12 -0.23
CA ASP A 58 4.15 13.48 -1.30
C ASP A 58 4.32 12.43 -2.45
N MET A 59 3.19 12.08 -3.08
CA MET A 59 3.17 11.16 -4.23
C MET A 59 3.48 11.82 -5.59
N ALA A 60 3.83 13.12 -5.58
CA ALA A 60 4.26 13.85 -6.78
C ALA A 60 5.76 13.63 -7.08
N GLY A 61 6.55 13.34 -6.04
CA GLY A 61 8.00 13.17 -6.11
C GLY A 61 8.48 11.83 -6.68
N GLU A 62 9.74 11.52 -6.38
CA GLU A 62 10.39 10.27 -6.80
C GLU A 62 9.71 9.03 -6.21
N THR A 63 9.30 9.10 -4.93
CA THR A 63 8.58 8.01 -4.24
C THR A 63 7.31 7.63 -4.98
N GLY A 64 6.49 8.60 -5.38
CA GLY A 64 5.28 8.32 -6.14
C GLY A 64 5.55 7.76 -7.55
N ARG A 65 6.64 8.16 -8.21
CA ARG A 65 7.06 7.56 -9.48
C ARG A 65 7.49 6.10 -9.31
N LYS A 66 8.28 5.81 -8.28
CA LYS A 66 8.68 4.43 -7.93
C LYS A 66 7.46 3.58 -7.58
N LEU A 67 6.54 4.09 -6.76
CA LEU A 67 5.29 3.39 -6.43
C LEU A 67 4.50 3.03 -7.70
N ARG A 68 4.31 3.99 -8.61
CA ARG A 68 3.62 3.75 -9.89
C ARG A 68 4.35 2.75 -10.79
N ALA A 69 5.67 2.66 -10.71
CA ALA A 69 6.45 1.65 -11.44
C ALA A 69 6.25 0.26 -10.82
N LEU A 70 6.37 0.16 -9.50
CA LEU A 70 6.14 -1.09 -8.76
C LEU A 70 4.73 -1.64 -9.00
N LEU A 71 3.71 -0.77 -8.94
CA LEU A 71 2.32 -1.16 -9.18
C LEU A 71 2.09 -1.71 -10.60
N ARG A 72 2.74 -1.11 -11.61
CA ARG A 72 2.64 -1.58 -13.00
C ARG A 72 3.27 -2.97 -13.15
N HIS A 73 4.45 -3.19 -12.60
CA HIS A 73 5.12 -4.50 -12.63
C HIS A 73 4.38 -5.57 -11.83
N ALA A 74 3.77 -5.20 -10.71
CA ALA A 74 2.95 -6.11 -9.92
C ALA A 74 1.69 -6.54 -10.67
N SER A 75 1.04 -5.64 -11.40
CA SER A 75 -0.12 -5.98 -12.25
C SER A 75 0.26 -6.93 -13.39
N GLU A 76 1.36 -6.65 -14.08
CA GLU A 76 1.90 -7.52 -15.14
C GLU A 76 2.25 -8.92 -14.60
N SER A 77 2.81 -8.98 -13.39
CA SER A 77 3.17 -10.23 -12.71
C SER A 77 1.95 -11.00 -12.16
N ALA A 78 0.89 -10.29 -11.76
CA ALA A 78 -0.35 -10.89 -11.28
C ALA A 78 -1.17 -11.48 -12.43
N GLU A 79 -1.20 -10.82 -13.60
CA GLU A 79 -1.85 -11.37 -14.81
C GLU A 79 -1.18 -12.68 -15.25
N VAL A 80 0.15 -12.79 -15.24
CA VAL A 80 0.83 -14.05 -15.61
C VAL A 80 0.66 -15.17 -14.57
N ALA A 81 0.29 -14.85 -13.32
CA ALA A 81 0.07 -15.83 -12.27
C ALA A 81 -1.38 -16.39 -12.22
N LEU A 82 -2.33 -15.75 -12.91
CA LEU A 82 -3.75 -16.14 -12.93
C LEU A 82 -4.09 -17.11 -14.09
N GLU A 83 -3.14 -17.46 -14.95
CA GLU A 83 -3.30 -18.40 -16.08
C GLU A 83 -2.63 -19.77 -15.86
N SER A 84 -2.65 -20.32 -14.64
CA SER A 84 -2.18 -21.69 -14.35
C SER A 84 -3.30 -22.65 -13.98
#